data_AF-A0A2E9W0T9-F1
#
_entry.id   AF-A0A2E9W0T9-F1
#
_cell.length_a   1.000
_cell.length_b   1.000
_cell.length_c   1.000
_cell.angle_alpha   90.00
_cell.angle_beta   90.00
_cell.angle_gamma   90.00
#
_symmetry.space_group_name_H-M   'P 1'
#
loop_
_entity.id
_entity.type
_entity.pdbx_description
1 polymer ?
#
loop_
_entity_poly.entity_id
_entity_poly.type
_entity_poly.pdbx_seq_one_letter_code
_entity_poly.pdbx_strand_id
1 'polypeptide(L)'
;MNAFAEALSGHREVLNLLNVYPVPDGDTGTNMYMTVESVVSGLGALEDGSDMAAVTGAISHGSLMGARGNSGVILSQILRGLMEVMSGTGKVDGRALADGLAGASAAAYTAVMRPVEG
;
A
#
# COMPACT_ATOMS: atom_id res chain seq x y z
N MET A 1 7.53 6.11 -3.88
CA MET A 1 7.21 5.67 -2.50
C MET A 1 7.63 6.68 -1.43
N ASN A 2 8.81 7.32 -1.49
CA ASN A 2 9.24 8.33 -0.50
C ASN A 2 8.22 9.45 -0.28
N ALA A 3 7.70 10.08 -1.34
CA ALA A 3 6.66 11.11 -1.22
C ALA A 3 5.39 10.60 -0.51
N PHE A 4 5.02 9.33 -0.69
CA PHE A 4 3.89 8.73 0.01
C PHE A 4 4.20 8.48 1.49
N ALA A 5 5.42 8.02 1.80
CA ALA A 5 5.89 7.86 3.18
C ALA A 5 5.91 9.20 3.92
N GLU A 6 6.43 10.26 3.29
CA GLU A 6 6.45 11.62 3.83
C GLU A 6 5.04 12.16 4.07
N ALA A 7 4.12 11.94 3.11
CA ALA A 7 2.73 12.34 3.27
C ALA A 7 2.06 11.62 4.45
N LEU A 8 2.25 10.31 4.60
CA LEU A 8 1.73 9.54 5.73
C LEU A 8 2.35 9.98 7.06
N SER A 9 3.65 10.25 7.08
CA SER A 9 4.35 10.77 8.26
C SER A 9 3.77 12.13 8.70
N GLY A 10 3.62 13.06 7.75
CA GLY A 10 3.10 14.40 8.00
C GLY A 10 1.64 14.44 8.46
N HIS A 11 0.83 13.45 8.05
CA HIS A 11 -0.58 13.36 8.42
C HIS A 11 -0.87 12.27 9.46
N ARG A 12 0.16 11.64 10.04
CA ARG A 12 0.02 10.45 10.88
C ARG A 12 -0.95 10.65 12.03
N GLU A 13 -0.81 11.74 12.78
CA GLU A 13 -1.65 12.03 13.93
C GLU A 13 -3.10 12.33 13.52
N VAL A 14 -3.31 13.02 12.39
CA VAL A 14 -4.65 13.27 11.86
C VAL A 14 -5.32 11.94 11.47
N LEU A 15 -4.59 11.06 10.79
CA LEU A 15 -5.08 9.73 10.40
C LEU A 15 -5.39 8.84 11.61
N ASN A 16 -4.57 8.89 12.66
CA ASN A 16 -4.83 8.19 13.92
C ASN A 16 -6.16 8.65 14.55
N LEU A 17 -6.49 9.94 14.44
CA LEU A 17 -7.73 10.51 14.99
C LEU A 17 -8.98 10.23 14.16
N LEU A 18 -8.83 9.89 12.87
CA LEU A 18 -9.98 9.58 12.00
C LEU A 18 -10.61 8.22 12.32
N ASN A 19 -9.85 7.27 12.85
CA ASN A 19 -10.38 5.95 13.16
C ASN A 19 -11.24 5.99 14.43
N VAL A 20 -12.55 6.17 14.26
CA VAL A 20 -13.51 6.37 15.37
C VAL A 20 -14.51 5.22 15.53
N TYR A 21 -14.40 4.12 14.75
CA TYR A 21 -15.36 3.01 14.79
C TYR A 21 -14.68 1.62 14.79
N PRO A 22 -15.19 0.64 15.57
CA PRO A 22 -16.12 0.76 16.70
C PRO A 22 -15.44 1.27 17.97
N VAL A 23 -14.10 1.22 18.02
CA VAL A 23 -13.26 1.72 19.11
C VAL A 23 -12.07 2.44 18.48
N PRO A 24 -11.77 3.69 18.86
CA PRO A 24 -10.57 4.38 18.39
C PRO A 24 -9.34 3.72 19.03
N ASP A 25 -8.60 2.95 18.23
CA ASP A 25 -7.30 2.38 18.59
C ASP A 25 -6.15 3.40 18.45
N GLY A 26 -6.40 4.51 17.73
CA GLY A 26 -5.48 5.63 17.59
C GLY A 26 -4.19 5.28 16.84
N ASP A 27 -4.20 4.21 16.04
CA ASP A 27 -2.98 3.68 15.42
C ASP A 27 -3.03 3.60 13.89
N THR A 28 -4.13 4.01 13.25
CA THR A 28 -4.33 3.85 11.80
C THR A 28 -3.24 4.52 10.96
N GLY A 29 -2.92 5.78 11.22
CA GLY A 29 -1.84 6.49 10.54
C GLY A 29 -0.47 5.87 10.81
N THR A 30 -0.22 5.46 12.05
CA THR A 30 1.03 4.80 12.45
C THR A 30 1.21 3.47 11.70
N ASN A 31 0.17 2.66 11.63
CA ASN A 31 0.12 1.38 10.93
C ASN A 31 0.37 1.55 9.42
N MET A 32 -0.27 2.53 8.78
CA MET A 32 -0.04 2.84 7.37
C MET A 32 1.39 3.32 7.11
N TYR A 33 1.90 4.23 7.94
CA TYR A 33 3.27 4.76 7.80
C TYR A 33 4.32 3.65 7.92
N MET A 34 4.26 2.82 8.97
CA MET A 34 5.20 1.70 9.15
C MET A 34 5.17 0.71 7.98
N THR A 35 3.98 0.47 7.42
CA THR A 35 3.82 -0.41 6.25
C THR A 35 4.56 0.16 5.03
N VAL A 36 4.43 1.46 4.78
CA VAL A 36 5.09 2.13 3.65
C VAL A 36 6.59 2.34 3.88
N GLU A 37 7.02 2.55 5.13
CA GLU A 37 8.43 2.61 5.48
C GLU A 37 9.15 1.29 5.16
N SER A 38 8.51 0.14 5.42
CA SER A 38 9.03 -1.16 5.01
C SER A 38 9.18 -1.30 3.49
N VAL A 39 8.24 -0.75 2.71
CA VAL A 39 8.34 -0.68 1.25
C VAL A 39 9.53 0.18 0.81
N VAL A 40 9.70 1.36 1.41
CA VAL A 40 10.80 2.27 1.10
C VAL A 40 12.15 1.59 1.38
N SER A 41 12.26 0.89 2.51
CA SER A 41 13.46 0.12 2.84
C SER A 41 13.74 -0.99 1.82
N GLY A 42 12.71 -1.74 1.41
CA GLY A 42 12.85 -2.80 0.41
C GLY A 42 13.27 -2.26 -0.97
N LEU A 43 12.71 -1.12 -1.39
CA LEU A 43 13.12 -0.45 -2.62
C LEU A 43 14.54 0.10 -2.55
N GLY A 44 14.97 0.61 -1.40
CA GLY A 44 16.33 1.11 -1.19
C GLY A 44 17.41 0.01 -1.20
N ALA A 45 17.02 -1.26 -1.12
CA ALA A 45 17.92 -2.40 -1.24
C ALA A 45 18.08 -2.91 -2.69
N LEU A 46 17.34 -2.35 -3.65
CA LEU A 46 17.47 -2.71 -5.06
C LEU A 46 18.71 -2.07 -5.68
N GLU A 47 19.29 -2.74 -6.67
CA GLU A 47 20.40 -2.21 -7.46
C GLU A 47 19.90 -1.15 -8.46
N ASP A 48 20.74 -0.17 -8.77
CA ASP A 48 20.45 0.83 -9.79
C ASP A 48 20.19 0.16 -11.15
N GLY A 49 19.10 0.56 -11.81
CA GLY A 49 18.69 -0.02 -13.09
C GLY A 49 17.87 -1.32 -12.99
N SER A 50 17.46 -1.72 -11.78
CA SER A 50 16.48 -2.80 -11.56
C SER A 50 15.23 -2.61 -12.43
N ASP A 51 14.71 -3.72 -12.96
CA ASP A 51 13.56 -3.70 -13.86
C ASP A 51 12.22 -3.50 -13.12
N MET A 52 11.14 -3.34 -13.88
CA MET A 52 9.81 -3.12 -13.31
C MET A 52 9.32 -4.31 -12.48
N ALA A 53 9.74 -5.54 -12.80
CA ALA A 53 9.38 -6.73 -12.04
C ALA A 53 10.03 -6.71 -10.65
N ALA A 54 11.31 -6.33 -10.55
CA ALA A 54 12.00 -6.15 -9.28
C ALA A 54 11.34 -5.03 -8.44
N VAL A 55 11.01 -3.90 -9.05
CA VAL A 55 10.36 -2.77 -8.36
C VAL A 55 8.96 -3.13 -7.85
N THR A 56 8.11 -3.71 -8.69
CA THR A 56 6.76 -4.16 -8.29
C THR A 56 6.81 -5.27 -7.24
N GLY A 57 7.77 -6.19 -7.38
CA GLY A 57 8.04 -7.25 -6.41
C GLY A 57 8.44 -6.70 -5.04
N ALA A 58 9.37 -5.73 -5.00
CA ALA A 58 9.79 -5.09 -3.76
C ALA A 58 8.64 -4.33 -3.06
N ILE A 59 7.78 -3.64 -3.83
CA ILE A 59 6.60 -2.96 -3.27
C ILE A 59 5.60 -3.96 -2.69
N SER A 60 5.29 -5.02 -3.43
CA SER A 60 4.35 -6.05 -3.00
C SER A 60 4.86 -6.79 -1.76
N HIS A 61 6.13 -7.20 -1.77
CA HIS A 61 6.74 -7.92 -0.68
C HIS A 61 6.92 -7.04 0.57
N GLY A 62 7.50 -5.84 0.41
CA GLY A 62 7.72 -4.91 1.52
C GLY A 62 6.42 -4.48 2.19
N SER A 63 5.36 -4.23 1.41
CA SER A 63 4.07 -3.87 1.99
C SER A 63 3.43 -5.03 2.75
N LEU A 64 3.56 -6.27 2.26
CA LEU A 64 3.03 -7.45 2.93
C LEU A 64 3.79 -7.79 4.22
N MET A 65 5.12 -7.78 4.18
CA MET A 65 5.96 -8.07 5.36
C MET A 65 5.93 -6.93 6.39
N GLY A 66 5.76 -5.69 5.91
CA GLY A 66 5.67 -4.50 6.75
C GLY A 66 4.27 -4.21 7.28
N ALA A 67 3.24 -4.95 6.85
CA ALA A 67 1.86 -4.69 7.23
C ALA A 67 1.67 -4.72 8.76
N ARG A 68 1.08 -3.66 9.32
CA ARG A 68 0.75 -3.55 10.74
C ARG A 68 -0.73 -3.24 10.93
N GLY A 69 -1.38 -3.94 11.86
CA GLY A 69 -2.80 -3.78 12.13
C GLY A 69 -3.69 -3.95 10.89
N ASN A 70 -4.95 -3.57 11.01
CA ASN A 70 -5.91 -3.71 9.91
C ASN A 70 -5.59 -2.75 8.75
N SER A 71 -5.27 -1.50 9.06
CA SER A 71 -5.00 -0.45 8.06
C SER A 71 -3.75 -0.76 7.23
N GLY A 72 -2.69 -1.29 7.84
CA GLY A 72 -1.50 -1.75 7.13
C GLY A 72 -1.76 -3.00 6.29
N VAL A 73 -2.55 -3.95 6.80
CA VAL A 73 -2.99 -5.11 6.01
C VAL A 73 -3.76 -4.64 4.78
N ILE A 74 -4.81 -3.83 4.91
CA ILE A 74 -5.59 -3.34 3.76
C ILE A 74 -4.70 -2.59 2.76
N LEU A 75 -3.82 -1.71 3.24
CA LEU A 75 -2.87 -0.99 2.39
C LEU A 75 -1.93 -1.93 1.61
N SER A 76 -1.45 -3.02 2.24
CA SER A 76 -0.64 -4.04 1.56
C SER A 76 -1.38 -4.71 0.40
N GLN A 77 -2.69 -4.91 0.53
CA GLN A 77 -3.51 -5.57 -0.48
C GLN A 77 -3.79 -4.61 -1.65
N ILE A 78 -4.03 -3.33 -1.36
CA ILE A 78 -4.12 -2.26 -2.37
C ILE A 78 -2.84 -2.21 -3.19
N LEU A 79 -1.68 -2.12 -2.52
CA LEU A 79 -0.38 -2.03 -3.19
C LEU A 79 -0.11 -3.29 -4.01
N ARG A 80 -0.36 -4.49 -3.46
CA ARG A 80 -0.19 -5.73 -4.21
C ARG A 80 -1.08 -5.79 -5.45
N GLY A 81 -2.38 -5.50 -5.33
CA GLY A 81 -3.30 -5.52 -6.46
C GLY A 81 -2.92 -4.53 -7.57
N LEU A 82 -2.40 -3.36 -7.19
CA LEU A 82 -1.85 -2.40 -8.14
C LEU A 82 -0.60 -2.94 -8.85
N MET A 83 0.34 -3.50 -8.07
CA MET A 83 1.62 -4.00 -8.57
C MET A 83 1.46 -5.25 -9.45
N GLU A 84 0.50 -6.12 -9.17
CA GLU A 84 0.21 -7.29 -10.00
C GLU A 84 -0.10 -6.88 -11.44
N VAL A 85 -0.94 -5.85 -11.63
CA VAL A 85 -1.27 -5.32 -12.96
C VAL A 85 -0.06 -4.61 -13.57
N MET A 86 0.63 -3.76 -12.82
CA MET A 86 1.79 -3.01 -13.33
C MET A 86 2.97 -3.91 -13.71
N SER A 87 3.15 -5.05 -13.03
CA SER A 87 4.22 -6.01 -13.32
C SER A 87 4.07 -6.68 -14.69
N GLY A 88 2.83 -6.86 -15.15
CA GLY A 88 2.51 -7.46 -16.44
C GLY A 88 2.63 -6.49 -17.63
N THR A 89 2.74 -5.19 -17.35
CA THR A 89 2.78 -4.15 -18.38
C THR A 89 4.19 -3.58 -18.51
N GLY A 90 4.89 -3.89 -19.60
CA GLY A 90 6.24 -3.34 -19.86
C GLY A 90 6.30 -1.81 -19.98
N LYS A 91 5.13 -1.15 -20.08
CA LYS A 91 4.96 0.30 -19.95
C LYS A 91 3.69 0.58 -19.15
N VAL A 92 3.79 1.52 -18.21
CA VAL A 92 2.63 2.01 -17.46
C VAL A 92 2.05 3.20 -18.22
N ASP A 93 0.93 2.97 -18.92
CA ASP A 93 0.14 4.01 -19.55
C ASP A 93 -1.15 4.29 -18.74
N GLY A 94 -2.00 5.18 -19.25
CA GLY A 94 -3.26 5.52 -18.58
C GLY A 94 -4.20 4.33 -18.41
N ARG A 95 -4.17 3.35 -19.33
CA ARG A 95 -5.01 2.15 -19.25
C ARG A 95 -4.49 1.20 -18.19
N ALA A 96 -3.18 0.94 -18.18
CA ALA A 96 -2.52 0.13 -17.16
C ALA A 96 -2.75 0.70 -15.76
N LEU A 97 -2.72 2.03 -15.60
CA LEU A 97 -3.04 2.68 -14.33
C LEU A 97 -4.51 2.46 -13.93
N ALA A 98 -5.45 2.64 -14.86
CA ALA A 98 -6.88 2.43 -14.59
C ALA A 98 -7.18 0.98 -14.18
N ASP A 99 -6.64 0.02 -14.93
CA ASP A 99 -6.79 -1.41 -14.64
C ASP A 99 -6.11 -1.77 -13.30
N GLY A 100 -4.96 -1.17 -13.00
CA GLY A 100 -4.26 -1.34 -11.74
C GLY A 100 -5.02 -0.81 -10.53
N LEU A 101 -5.66 0.36 -10.64
CA LEU A 101 -6.52 0.91 -9.58
C LEU A 101 -7.78 0.05 -9.37
N ALA A 102 -8.36 -0.50 -10.44
CA ALA A 102 -9.46 -1.44 -10.34
C ALA A 102 -9.04 -2.74 -9.62
N GLY A 103 -7.86 -3.28 -9.95
CA GLY A 103 -7.28 -4.44 -9.27
C GLY A 103 -6.99 -4.19 -7.79
N ALA A 104 -6.43 -3.02 -7.46
CA ALA A 104 -6.18 -2.61 -6.08
C ALA A 104 -7.46 -2.52 -5.25
N SER A 105 -8.53 -1.96 -5.83
CA SER A 105 -9.85 -1.90 -5.19
C SER A 105 -10.39 -3.30 -4.91
N ALA A 106 -10.42 -4.19 -5.91
CA ALA A 106 -10.89 -5.56 -5.75
C ALA A 106 -10.10 -6.34 -4.67
N ALA A 107 -8.77 -6.17 -4.64
CA ALA A 107 -7.92 -6.77 -3.63
C ALA A 107 -8.24 -6.26 -2.21
N ALA A 108 -8.49 -4.95 -2.05
CA ALA A 108 -8.85 -4.36 -0.77
C ALA A 108 -10.20 -4.89 -0.24
N TYR A 109 -11.22 -4.97 -1.09
CA TYR A 109 -12.53 -5.53 -0.71
C TYR A 109 -12.41 -7.00 -0.29
N THR A 110 -11.60 -7.79 -1.00
CA THR A 110 -11.39 -9.21 -0.70
C THR A 110 -10.64 -9.43 0.62
N ALA A 111 -9.80 -8.46 1.02
CA ALA A 111 -9.04 -8.52 2.27
C ALA A 111 -9.90 -8.37 3.52
N VAL A 112 -11.11 -7.81 3.38
CA VAL A 112 -12.03 -7.54 4.49
C VAL A 112 -13.13 -8.60 4.48
N MET A 113 -13.32 -9.29 5.60
CA MET A 113 -14.31 -10.38 5.72
C MET A 113 -15.76 -9.94 5.46
N ARG A 114 -16.11 -8.71 5.86
CA ARG A 114 -17.43 -8.10 5.63
C ARG A 114 -17.24 -6.62 5.33
N PRO A 115 -16.92 -6.26 4.08
CA PRO A 115 -16.76 -4.86 3.72
C PRO A 115 -18.10 -4.15 3.84
N VAL A 116 -18.07 -2.94 4.39
CA VAL A 116 -19.23 -2.04 4.48
C VAL A 116 -18.81 -0.71 3.88
N GLU A 117 -19.71 -0.07 3.14
CA GLU A 117 -19.51 1.31 2.72
C GLU A 117 -19.61 2.22 3.96
N GLY A 118 -18.68 3.17 4.05
CA GLY A 118 -18.60 4.16 5.14
C GLY A 118 -19.30 5.46 4.80
#